data_AF-A0A494C063-F1
#
_entry.id   AF-A0A494C063-F1
#
_cell.length_a   1.000
_cell.length_b   1.000
_cell.length_c   1.000
_cell.angle_alpha   90.00
_cell.angle_beta   90.00
_cell.angle_gamma   90.00
#
_symmetry.space_group_name_H-M   'P 1'
#
loop_
_entity.id
_entity.type
_entity.pdbx_description
1 polymer ?
#
loop_
_entity_poly.entity_id
_entity_poly.type
_entity_poly.pdbx_seq_one_letter_code
_entity_poly.pdbx_strand_id
1 'polypeptide(L)'
;MSFFNFAMPLFITITSYSLMEQKLGKSGHLQVNTTLPARTLLLGWGPYAILYLYAVIADVTSISPKLQMVPALIAKMVPTINAINYALGNEMVCRGIWQCLSPQKREKDRTK
;
A
#
# COMPACT_ATOMS: atom_id res chain seq x y z
N MET A 1 -21.72 -1.36 -4.38
CA MET A 1 -20.67 -2.28 -3.88
C MET A 1 -19.29 -1.64 -3.78
N SER A 2 -18.73 -1.06 -4.84
CA SER A 2 -17.34 -0.54 -4.84
C SER A 2 -17.05 0.55 -3.77
N PHE A 3 -17.98 1.48 -3.55
CA PHE A 3 -17.80 2.56 -2.56
C PHE A 3 -17.64 2.03 -1.12
N PHE A 4 -18.49 1.09 -0.68
CA PHE A 4 -18.38 0.50 0.65
C PHE A 4 -17.09 -0.30 0.83
N ASN A 5 -16.62 -0.97 -0.22
CA ASN A 5 -15.33 -1.68 -0.24
C ASN A 5 -14.11 -0.74 -0.13
N PHE A 6 -14.29 0.56 -0.35
CA PHE A 6 -13.25 1.57 -0.11
C PHE A 6 -13.44 2.27 1.23
N ALA A 7 -14.66 2.74 1.51
CA ALA A 7 -14.97 3.52 2.70
C ALA A 7 -14.77 2.73 4.01
N MET A 8 -15.19 1.47 4.05
CA MET A 8 -15.05 0.65 5.26
C MET A 8 -13.58 0.35 5.58
N PRO A 9 -12.75 -0.16 4.64
CA PRO A 9 -11.32 -0.34 4.90
C PRO A 9 -10.59 0.95 5.23
N LEU A 10 -10.95 2.08 4.61
CA LEU A 10 -10.37 3.38 4.92
C LEU A 10 -10.69 3.81 6.36
N PHE A 11 -11.95 3.72 6.76
CA PHE A 11 -12.38 4.03 8.12
C PHE A 11 -11.65 3.15 9.14
N ILE A 12 -11.66 1.83 8.94
CA ILE A 12 -10.98 0.87 9.82
C ILE A 12 -9.49 1.20 9.92
N THR A 13 -8.83 1.48 8.80
CA THR A 13 -7.40 1.81 8.76
C THR A 13 -7.13 3.08 9.57
N ILE A 14 -7.85 4.18 9.29
CA ILE A 14 -7.65 5.44 9.99
C ILE A 14 -7.86 5.26 11.50
N THR A 15 -8.99 4.70 11.91
CA THR A 15 -9.29 4.52 13.33
C THR A 15 -8.27 3.62 14.02
N SER A 16 -7.90 2.49 13.42
CA SER A 16 -6.95 1.54 14.02
C SER A 16 -5.57 2.16 14.20
N TYR A 17 -5.07 2.86 13.17
CA TYR A 17 -3.74 3.48 13.22
C TYR A 17 -3.72 4.72 14.12
N SER A 18 -4.79 5.51 14.20
CA SER A 18 -4.90 6.60 15.19
C SER A 18 -4.91 6.09 16.62
N LEU A 19 -5.62 4.98 16.91
CA LEU A 19 -5.57 4.35 18.23
C LEU A 19 -4.18 3.79 18.55
N MET A 20 -3.50 3.24 17.54
CA MET A 20 -2.12 2.77 17.66
C MET A 20 -1.16 3.92 17.99
N GLU A 21 -1.27 5.07 17.30
CA GLU A 21 -0.50 6.29 17.62
C GLU A 21 -0.73 6.74 19.06
N GLN A 22 -1.99 6.79 19.50
CA GLN A 22 -2.31 7.22 20.87
C GLN A 22 -1.75 6.27 21.93
N LYS A 23 -1.72 4.96 21.65
CA LYS A 23 -1.21 3.94 22.57
C LYS A 23 0.32 3.90 22.60
N LEU A 24 0.97 3.93 21.43
CA LEU A 24 2.42 3.82 21.31
C LEU A 24 3.15 5.16 21.50
N GLY A 25 2.51 6.28 21.15
CA GLY A 25 3.03 7.62 21.42
C GLY A 25 3.19 7.89 22.92
N LYS A 26 2.30 7.33 23.76
CA LYS A 26 2.45 7.34 25.23
C LYS A 26 3.60 6.45 25.73
N SER A 27 4.01 5.45 24.94
CA SER A 27 5.07 4.50 25.27
C SER A 27 6.45 4.91 24.72
N GLY A 28 6.57 6.05 24.04
CA GLY A 28 7.83 6.60 23.53
C GLY A 28 8.48 5.85 22.35
N HIS A 29 7.84 4.81 21.81
CA HIS A 29 8.46 3.92 20.81
C HIS A 29 7.60 3.79 19.54
N LEU A 30 7.48 4.88 18.78
CA LEU A 30 6.79 4.86 17.49
C LEU A 30 7.76 4.41 16.39
N GLN A 31 8.01 3.10 16.29
CA GLN A 31 8.81 2.52 15.19
C GLN A 31 8.04 2.38 13.87
N VAL A 32 6.73 2.62 13.86
CA VAL A 32 5.86 2.36 12.71
C VAL A 32 5.21 3.64 12.22
N ASN A 33 5.31 3.92 10.91
CA ASN A 33 4.58 5.01 10.28
C ASN A 33 3.11 4.64 10.13
N THR A 34 2.30 5.14 11.04
CA THR A 34 0.87 4.93 11.20
C THR A 34 0.02 5.68 10.15
N THR A 35 0.56 6.71 9.50
CA THR A 35 -0.13 7.46 8.45
C THR A 35 0.01 6.82 7.06
N LEU A 36 1.06 6.02 6.85
CA LEU A 36 1.40 5.42 5.56
C LEU A 36 0.28 4.52 5.01
N PRO A 37 -0.33 3.60 5.78
CA PRO A 37 -1.35 2.68 5.27
C PRO A 37 -2.60 3.41 4.76
N ALA A 38 -3.08 4.41 5.50
CA ALA A 38 -4.21 5.23 5.08
C ALA A 38 -3.89 6.02 3.80
N ARG A 39 -2.70 6.62 3.71
CA ARG A 39 -2.26 7.35 2.51
C ARG A 39 -2.14 6.43 1.30
N THR A 40 -1.53 5.26 1.44
CA THR A 40 -1.41 4.30 0.34
C THR A 40 -2.77 3.78 -0.13
N LEU A 41 -3.71 3.55 0.80
CA LEU A 41 -5.07 3.17 0.44
C LEU A 41 -5.79 4.30 -0.33
N LEU A 42 -5.70 5.54 0.16
CA LEU A 42 -6.29 6.72 -0.49
C LEU A 42 -5.70 6.95 -1.89
N LEU A 43 -4.38 6.90 -2.04
CA LEU A 43 -3.72 7.14 -3.33
C LEU A 43 -3.93 5.98 -4.31
N GLY A 44 -3.92 4.74 -3.82
CA GLY A 44 -4.08 3.55 -4.66
C GLY A 44 -5.52 3.32 -5.13
N TRP A 45 -6.50 3.54 -4.26
CA TRP A 45 -7.90 3.19 -4.52
C TRP A 45 -8.84 4.39 -4.57
N GLY A 46 -8.43 5.56 -4.08
CA GLY A 46 -9.24 6.78 -4.11
C GLY A 46 -9.63 7.23 -5.52
N PRO A 47 -8.72 7.22 -6.53
CA PRO A 47 -9.12 7.51 -7.91
C PRO A 47 -10.21 6.57 -8.43
N TYR A 48 -10.16 5.29 -8.03
CA TYR A 48 -11.18 4.30 -8.34
C TYR A 48 -12.52 4.65 -7.68
N ALA A 49 -12.49 4.96 -6.39
CA ALA A 49 -13.68 5.33 -5.63
C ALA A 49 -14.36 6.60 -6.18
N ILE A 50 -13.57 7.61 -6.59
CA ILE A 50 -14.08 8.85 -7.19
C ILE A 50 -14.73 8.56 -8.54
N LEU A 51 -14.10 7.76 -9.41
CA LEU A 51 -14.67 7.39 -10.70
C LEU A 51 -16.01 6.65 -10.54
N TYR A 52 -16.10 5.72 -9.59
CA TYR A 52 -17.36 5.03 -9.30
C TYR A 52 -18.42 5.94 -8.68
N LEU A 53 -18.03 6.89 -7.82
CA LEU A 53 -18.96 7.88 -7.28
C LEU A 53 -19.49 8.79 -8.38
N TYR A 54 -18.63 9.21 -9.31
CA TYR A 54 -19.02 9.98 -10.48
C TYR A 54 -20.03 9.22 -11.35
N ALA A 55 -19.79 7.93 -11.61
CA ALA A 55 -20.69 7.07 -12.38
C ALA A 55 -22.09 6.90 -11.75
N VAL A 56 -22.26 7.21 -10.45
CA VAL A 56 -23.57 7.19 -9.79
C VAL A 56 -24.36 8.47 -10.06
N ILE A 57 -23.68 9.61 -10.22
CA ILE A 57 -24.32 10.93 -10.35
C ILE A 57 -24.36 11.45 -11.80
N ALA A 58 -23.52 10.91 -12.68
CA ALA A 58 -23.35 11.35 -14.05
C ALA A 58 -22.98 10.21 -14.99
N ASP A 59 -23.24 10.40 -16.28
CA ASP A 59 -22.87 9.43 -17.30
C ASP A 59 -21.35 9.46 -17.56
N VAL A 60 -20.72 8.33 -17.30
CA VAL A 60 -19.29 8.07 -17.52
C VAL A 60 -18.91 8.05 -19.01
N THR A 61 -19.85 7.91 -19.94
CA THR A 61 -19.55 7.96 -21.39
C THR A 61 -19.00 9.31 -21.84
N SER A 62 -19.24 10.38 -21.06
CA SER A 62 -18.64 11.70 -21.26
C SER A 62 -17.14 11.76 -20.95
N ILE A 63 -16.61 10.78 -20.21
CA ILE A 63 -15.20 10.65 -19.88
C ILE A 63 -14.50 9.82 -20.96
N SER A 64 -13.41 10.36 -21.52
CA SER A 64 -12.57 9.63 -22.48
C SER A 64 -12.17 8.25 -21.94
N PRO A 65 -12.24 7.17 -22.75
CA PRO A 65 -11.84 5.83 -22.32
C PRO A 65 -10.42 5.76 -21.75
N LYS A 66 -9.49 6.57 -22.27
CA LYS A 66 -8.12 6.67 -21.75
C LYS A 66 -8.09 7.14 -20.30
N LEU A 67 -8.96 8.09 -19.94
CA LEU A 67 -9.03 8.64 -18.58
C LEU A 67 -9.72 7.66 -17.61
N GLN A 68 -10.69 6.88 -18.09
CA GLN A 68 -11.31 5.80 -17.29
C GLN A 68 -10.32 4.68 -16.93
N MET A 69 -9.28 4.47 -17.76
CA MET A 69 -8.23 3.47 -17.49
C MET A 69 -7.21 3.92 -16.43
N VAL A 70 -7.03 5.23 -16.21
CA VAL A 70 -6.01 5.75 -15.30
C VAL A 70 -6.16 5.20 -13.88
N PRO A 71 -7.35 5.20 -13.25
CA PRO A 71 -7.54 4.58 -11.95
C PRO A 71 -7.15 3.09 -11.93
N ALA A 72 -7.35 2.36 -13.02
CA ALA A 72 -7.06 0.91 -13.09
C ALA A 72 -5.57 0.63 -13.15
N LEU A 73 -4.84 1.49 -13.86
CA LEU A 73 -3.39 1.45 -13.89
C LEU A 73 -2.82 1.78 -12.52
N ILE A 74 -3.33 2.80 -11.83
CA ILE A 74 -2.90 3.15 -10.47
C ILE A 74 -3.14 1.96 -9.52
N ALA A 75 -4.33 1.38 -9.52
CA ALA A 75 -4.66 0.22 -8.68
C ALA A 75 -3.75 -0.98 -8.96
N LYS A 76 -3.36 -1.21 -10.22
CA LYS A 76 -2.41 -2.28 -10.60
C LYS A 76 -0.99 -2.05 -10.09
N MET A 77 -0.60 -0.82 -9.81
CA MET A 77 0.71 -0.50 -9.24
C MET A 77 0.75 -0.65 -7.71
N VAL A 78 -0.42 -0.70 -7.04
CA VAL A 78 -0.53 -0.78 -5.58
C VAL A 78 0.20 -1.99 -4.98
N PRO A 79 0.14 -3.21 -5.54
CA PRO A 79 0.89 -4.35 -4.98
C PRO A 79 2.40 -4.09 -4.92
N THR A 80 2.98 -3.50 -5.97
CA THR A 80 4.41 -3.13 -6.01
C THR A 80 4.74 -2.06 -4.99
N ILE A 81 3.92 -1.01 -4.89
CA ILE A 81 4.09 0.07 -3.91
C ILE A 81 4.00 -0.49 -2.48
N ASN A 82 3.04 -1.36 -2.21
CA ASN A 82 2.89 -2.02 -0.91
C ASN A 82 4.12 -2.86 -0.57
N ALA A 83 4.62 -3.67 -1.52
CA ALA A 83 5.81 -4.47 -1.32
C ALA A 83 7.03 -3.61 -0.96
N ILE A 84 7.21 -2.49 -1.65
CA ILE A 84 8.29 -1.53 -1.37
C ILE A 84 8.09 -0.91 0.02
N ASN A 85 6.90 -0.45 0.37
CA ASN A 85 6.61 0.14 1.67
C ASN A 85 6.85 -0.83 2.83
N TYR A 86 6.47 -2.10 2.68
CA TYR A 86 6.71 -3.13 3.69
C TYR A 86 8.18 -3.55 3.78
N ALA A 87 8.89 -3.61 2.64
CA ALA A 87 10.31 -3.94 2.62
C ALA A 87 11.15 -2.82 3.28
N LEU A 88 10.96 -1.57 2.85
CA LEU A 88 11.73 -0.42 3.33
C LEU A 88 11.42 -0.05 4.79
N GLY A 89 10.21 -0.32 5.27
CA GLY A 89 9.80 -0.01 6.64
C GLY A 89 10.30 -1.00 7.70
N ASN A 90 10.96 -2.09 7.31
CA ASN A 90 11.43 -3.11 8.24
C ASN A 90 12.85 -3.56 7.89
N GLU A 91 13.83 -3.13 8.70
CA GLU A 91 15.24 -3.48 8.51
C GLU A 91 15.48 -4.99 8.46
N MET A 92 14.71 -5.80 9.20
CA MET A 92 14.84 -7.26 9.16
C MET A 92 14.42 -7.82 7.79
N VAL A 93 13.36 -7.27 7.20
CA VAL A 93 12.89 -7.67 5.85
C VAL A 93 13.89 -7.21 4.80
N CYS A 94 14.36 -5.96 4.87
CA CYS A 94 15.42 -5.46 4.00
C CYS A 94 16.69 -6.31 4.06
N ARG A 95 17.16 -6.67 5.27
CA ARG A 95 18.32 -7.55 5.44
C ARG A 95 18.07 -8.95 4.87
N GLY A 96 16.88 -9.52 5.05
CA GLY A 96 16.51 -10.81 4.46
C GLY A 96 16.51 -10.80 2.94
N ILE A 97 15.95 -9.74 2.33
CA ILE A 97 16.00 -9.54 0.87
C ILE A 97 17.45 -9.37 0.41
N TRP A 98 18.25 -8.59 1.12
CA TRP A 98 19.67 -8.39 0.80
C TRP A 98 20.47 -9.69 0.89
N GLN A 99 20.19 -10.55 1.87
CA GLN A 99 20.80 -11.88 1.99
C GLN A 99 20.39 -12.83 0.87
N CYS A 100 19.13 -12.76 0.42
CA CYS A 100 18.62 -13.55 -0.70
C CYS A 100 19.21 -13.11 -2.05
N LEU A 101 19.38 -11.80 -2.25
CA LEU A 101 19.94 -11.21 -3.47
C LEU A 101 21.47 -11.18 -3.49
N SER A 102 22.10 -11.21 -2.32
CA SER A 102 23.55 -11.36 -2.22
C SER A 102 23.90 -12.68 -2.89
N PRO A 103 24.80 -12.71 -3.88
CA PRO A 103 25.30 -13.96 -4.41
C PRO A 103 25.89 -14.71 -3.22
N GLN A 104 25.19 -15.75 -2.76
CA GLN A 104 25.73 -16.67 -1.78
C GLN A 104 27.03 -17.14 -2.42
N LYS A 105 28.16 -16.63 -1.93
CA LYS A 105 29.48 -17.09 -2.31
C LYS A 105 29.42 -18.57 -1.95
N ARG A 106 29.10 -19.42 -2.94
CA ARG A 106 29.15 -20.87 -2.82
C ARG A 106 30.50 -21.11 -2.20
N GLU A 107 30.51 -21.49 -0.94
CA GLU A 107 31.72 -21.84 -0.24
C GLU A 107 32.22 -23.13 -0.88
N LYS A 108 33.07 -22.93 -1.90
CA LYS A 108 34.45 -23.40 -1.95
C LYS A 108 34.66 -24.87 -1.58
N ASP A 109 35.28 -25.60 -2.51
CA ASP A 109 36.12 -26.76 -2.23
C ASP A 109 35.51 -27.90 -1.39
N ARG A 110 34.66 -28.72 -2.02
CA ARG A 110 34.59 -30.16 -1.69
C ARG A 110 34.82 -31.00 -2.95
N THR A 111 36.06 -30.94 -3.43
CA THR A 111 36.74 -32.08 -4.07
C THR A 111 38.22 -31.83 -3.84
N LYS A 112 38.69 -32.32 -2.68
CA LYS A 112 40.02 -32.93 -2.60
C LYS A 112 40.06 -34.13 -3.56
#